data_AF-A0A1S3QWZ8-F1
#
_entry.id   AF-A0A1S3QWZ8-F1
#
_cell.length_a   1.000
_cell.length_b   1.000
_cell.length_c   1.000
_cell.angle_alpha   90.00
_cell.angle_beta   90.00
_cell.angle_gamma   90.00
#
_symmetry.space_group_name_H-M   'P 1'
#
loop_
_entity.id
_entity.type
_entity.pdbx_description
1 polymer ?
#
loop_
_entity_poly.entity_id
_entity_poly.type
_entity_poly.pdbx_seq_one_letter_code
_entity_poly.pdbx_strand_id
1 'polypeptide(L)'
;YLKQDYCGNNNANGSFRVITENIPCGTTGTTCSKAIKLFLGNNELILTEGNYQVIERNTGEVVPYQIRTMGIYLVIEANNGLILMWDRKTSMFIKLNPQFKGHVCGLCGNYDGNANNDFTTRSQAVVVNPLDFGNSWKVPASCPDAKSKRSPCTANPYRQSWSQKQCSIIQSKVFTDCHSKVDPSPFYDACVTDSCACDSGGDCECFCTAVAAYAEACNEAGACIAWRSPQICPLFCDYYNSPGECEWHYKACGAQCMKTCRNPSGSCSTQIPPLEGCYPKCPPAQPFFDEDIMKCVEKEQCGCYGRDGKHYNNGEKVPTTENCQTCYCNSVTVDCKYDVQACTCTYNGNKYPYGHIIYDTTDGHSSCMTAVCGKNGTIQRDMYPCSTTTPITSIPSHPTPSTNVPTSTSFSTVTTNVFTFSTPTPTEPATSSTETTASPTTFTTT
;
A
#
# COMPACT_ATOMS: atom_id res chain seq x y z
N TYR A 1 15.53 -0.05 12.73
CA TYR A 1 14.10 -0.21 13.08
C TYR A 1 13.53 1.13 13.48
N LEU A 2 12.45 1.56 12.85
CA LEU A 2 11.77 2.80 13.21
C LEU A 2 10.87 2.58 14.44
N LYS A 3 9.99 1.58 14.38
CA LYS A 3 9.09 1.21 15.48
C LYS A 3 8.68 -0.25 15.36
N GLN A 4 8.57 -0.96 16.48
CA GLN A 4 8.08 -2.34 16.54
C GLN A 4 7.56 -2.66 17.94
N ASP A 5 6.84 -3.77 18.09
CA ASP A 5 6.37 -4.33 19.38
C ASP A 5 7.16 -5.58 19.82
N TYR A 6 8.22 -5.95 19.11
CA TYR A 6 9.17 -7.00 19.50
C TYR A 6 10.23 -6.42 20.45
N CYS A 7 9.84 -6.15 21.69
CA CYS A 7 10.64 -5.41 22.66
C CYS A 7 10.93 -6.26 23.90
N GLY A 8 12.06 -6.99 23.91
CA GLY A 8 12.51 -7.76 25.08
C GLY A 8 13.35 -8.99 24.72
N ASN A 9 13.69 -9.79 25.74
CA ASN A 9 14.51 -11.00 25.55
C ASN A 9 13.76 -12.16 24.87
N ASN A 10 12.44 -12.21 25.03
CA ASN A 10 11.57 -13.17 24.34
C ASN A 10 10.88 -12.48 23.15
N ASN A 11 11.62 -12.29 22.05
CA ASN A 11 11.21 -11.70 20.77
C ASN A 11 10.08 -12.48 20.02
N ALA A 12 9.24 -13.24 20.72
CA ALA A 12 8.26 -14.14 20.12
C ALA A 12 6.87 -13.53 19.91
N ASN A 13 6.45 -12.53 20.71
CA ASN A 13 5.06 -12.05 20.76
C ASN A 13 4.89 -10.62 20.23
N GLY A 14 5.46 -10.29 19.07
CA GLY A 14 5.15 -9.04 18.38
C GLY A 14 4.22 -9.26 17.19
N SER A 15 3.53 -8.20 16.76
CA SER A 15 2.57 -8.20 15.65
C SER A 15 3.06 -7.37 14.46
N PHE A 16 3.97 -6.40 14.65
CA PHE A 16 4.44 -5.56 13.56
C PHE A 16 5.88 -5.05 13.71
N ARG A 17 6.52 -4.71 12.59
CA ARG A 17 7.79 -3.99 12.53
C ARG A 17 7.78 -2.98 11.40
N VAL A 18 8.14 -1.74 11.68
CA VAL A 18 8.39 -0.70 10.68
C VAL A 18 9.89 -0.46 10.58
N ILE A 19 10.43 -0.62 9.38
CA ILE A 19 11.83 -0.36 9.06
C ILE A 19 11.88 0.74 8.01
N THR A 20 12.73 1.73 8.26
CA THR A 20 13.13 2.72 7.25
C THR A 20 14.50 2.36 6.70
N GLU A 21 14.63 2.35 5.38
CA GLU A 21 15.91 2.18 4.68
C GLU A 21 16.43 3.55 4.28
N ASN A 22 17.46 4.01 4.99
CA ASN A 22 18.03 5.33 4.78
C ASN A 22 19.27 5.24 3.89
N ILE A 23 19.28 6.00 2.80
CA ILE A 23 20.43 6.11 1.89
C ILE A 23 21.03 7.51 1.98
N PRO A 24 22.32 7.70 1.65
CA PRO A 24 22.86 9.03 1.45
C PRO A 24 22.07 9.82 0.40
N CYS A 25 21.68 11.05 0.74
CA CYS A 25 21.04 12.02 -0.16
C CYS A 25 21.88 13.31 -0.14
N GLY A 26 22.44 13.66 -1.30
CA GLY A 26 23.42 14.74 -1.43
C GLY A 26 24.85 14.33 -1.05
N THR A 27 25.75 15.32 -1.02
CA THR A 27 27.21 15.10 -0.85
C THR A 27 27.72 15.32 0.57
N THR A 28 26.90 15.92 1.44
CA THR A 28 27.23 16.22 2.86
C THR A 28 27.20 14.99 3.77
N GLY A 29 26.85 13.83 3.22
CA GLY A 29 26.65 12.59 3.96
C GLY A 29 25.30 12.52 4.68
N THR A 30 24.41 13.49 4.53
CA THR A 30 23.02 13.43 5.00
C THR A 30 22.31 12.20 4.42
N THR A 31 21.38 11.60 5.16
CA THR A 31 20.66 10.40 4.73
C THR A 31 19.17 10.63 4.74
N CYS A 32 18.48 10.17 3.70
CA CYS A 32 17.04 10.28 3.52
C CYS A 32 16.42 8.88 3.46
N SER A 33 15.16 8.74 3.89
CA SER A 33 14.41 7.51 3.72
C SER A 33 14.15 7.24 2.24
N LYS A 34 14.65 6.12 1.72
CA LYS A 34 14.38 5.65 0.36
C LYS A 34 13.17 4.72 0.31
N ALA A 35 13.08 3.84 1.29
CA ALA A 35 12.07 2.80 1.33
C ALA A 35 11.61 2.54 2.76
N ILE A 36 10.34 2.18 2.88
CA ILE A 36 9.72 1.77 4.14
C ILE A 36 9.33 0.30 3.98
N LYS A 37 9.73 -0.53 4.94
CA LYS A 37 9.32 -1.93 5.00
C LYS A 37 8.45 -2.10 6.23
N LEU A 38 7.17 -2.37 6.01
CA LEU A 38 6.19 -2.70 7.04
C LEU A 38 5.99 -4.22 7.06
N PHE A 39 6.38 -4.83 8.17
CA PHE A 39 6.14 -6.22 8.49
C PHE A 39 4.89 -6.27 9.34
N LEU A 40 3.84 -6.94 8.86
CA LEU A 40 2.55 -6.98 9.52
C LEU A 40 2.01 -8.41 9.46
N GLY A 41 2.15 -9.14 10.56
CA GLY A 41 1.85 -10.57 10.60
C GLY A 41 2.65 -11.35 9.54
N ASN A 42 1.94 -12.07 8.67
CA ASN A 42 2.51 -12.80 7.56
C ASN A 42 2.79 -11.95 6.29
N ASN A 43 2.56 -10.64 6.31
CA ASN A 43 2.78 -9.77 5.15
C ASN A 43 4.00 -8.86 5.32
N GLU A 44 4.71 -8.63 4.22
CA GLU A 44 5.71 -7.57 4.08
C GLU A 44 5.25 -6.59 3.01
N LEU A 45 5.07 -5.34 3.41
CA LEU A 45 4.74 -4.24 2.54
C LEU A 45 6.00 -3.40 2.32
N ILE A 46 6.42 -3.25 1.08
CA ILE A 46 7.59 -2.45 0.68
C ILE A 46 7.07 -1.20 -0.02
N LEU A 47 7.25 -0.03 0.60
CA LEU A 47 6.88 1.28 0.08
C LEU A 47 8.14 1.95 -0.45
N THR A 48 8.20 2.22 -1.76
CA THR A 48 9.39 2.77 -2.41
C THR A 48 9.00 3.45 -3.72
N GLU A 49 9.71 4.53 -4.09
CA GLU A 49 9.53 5.20 -5.39
C GLU A 49 8.06 5.58 -5.69
N GLY A 50 7.37 6.11 -4.68
CA GLY A 50 5.95 6.50 -4.75
C GLY A 50 4.94 5.36 -4.87
N ASN A 51 5.39 4.09 -4.90
CA ASN A 51 4.60 2.89 -5.05
C ASN A 51 4.70 1.97 -3.84
N TYR A 52 3.91 0.90 -3.83
CA TYR A 52 4.01 -0.16 -2.83
C TYR A 52 3.96 -1.55 -3.47
N GLN A 53 4.58 -2.52 -2.81
CA GLN A 53 4.51 -3.94 -3.13
C GLN A 53 4.14 -4.72 -1.89
N VAL A 54 3.31 -5.75 -2.04
CA VAL A 54 2.91 -6.66 -0.96
C VAL A 54 3.51 -8.03 -1.23
N ILE A 55 4.21 -8.57 -0.25
CA ILE A 55 4.83 -9.90 -0.29
C ILE A 55 4.24 -10.72 0.84
N GLU A 56 3.52 -11.78 0.50
CA GLU A 56 3.03 -12.75 1.47
C GLU A 56 4.16 -13.68 1.91
N ARG A 57 4.26 -13.92 3.22
CA ARG A 57 5.25 -14.79 3.84
C ARG A 57 4.56 -16.03 4.36
N ASN A 58 5.20 -17.19 4.20
CA ASN A 58 4.66 -18.48 4.62
C ASN A 58 4.59 -18.68 6.15
N THR A 59 4.92 -17.67 6.95
CA THR A 59 5.03 -17.74 8.41
C THR A 59 4.44 -16.50 9.06
N GLY A 60 3.49 -16.67 9.97
CA GLY A 60 2.92 -15.59 10.80
C GLY A 60 1.40 -15.67 10.91
N GLU A 61 0.83 -14.85 11.81
CA GLU A 61 -0.60 -14.63 11.90
C GLU A 61 -1.08 -13.70 10.77
N VAL A 62 -2.28 -13.93 10.26
CA VAL A 62 -2.90 -13.02 9.27
C VAL A 62 -3.43 -11.81 10.02
N VAL A 63 -2.86 -10.64 9.76
CA VAL A 63 -3.34 -9.36 10.28
C VAL A 63 -4.04 -8.61 9.15
N PRO A 64 -5.37 -8.47 9.17
CA PRO A 64 -6.08 -7.72 8.14
C PRO A 64 -5.68 -6.24 8.14
N TYR A 65 -5.55 -5.67 6.96
CA TYR A 65 -5.25 -4.26 6.76
C TYR A 65 -5.93 -3.73 5.50
N GLN A 66 -5.99 -2.41 5.38
CA GLN A 66 -6.48 -1.71 4.21
C GLN A 66 -5.46 -0.68 3.75
N ILE A 67 -5.28 -0.55 2.43
CA ILE A 67 -4.42 0.44 1.81
C ILE A 67 -5.33 1.43 1.08
N ARG A 68 -5.12 2.72 1.35
CA ARG A 68 -5.92 3.83 0.82
C ARG A 68 -5.02 4.96 0.35
N THR A 69 -5.49 5.72 -0.63
CA THR A 69 -4.91 6.98 -1.07
C THR A 69 -5.73 8.12 -0.50
N MET A 70 -5.11 8.99 0.28
CA MET A 70 -5.76 10.15 0.91
C MET A 70 -4.93 11.39 0.59
N GLY A 71 -5.41 12.21 -0.34
CA GLY A 71 -4.65 13.36 -0.82
C GLY A 71 -3.34 12.91 -1.47
N ILE A 72 -2.21 13.43 -1.00
CA ILE A 72 -0.88 13.01 -1.48
C ILE A 72 -0.33 11.76 -0.76
N TYR A 73 -1.05 11.22 0.22
CA TYR A 73 -0.56 10.17 1.09
C TYR A 73 -1.06 8.78 0.69
N LEU A 74 -0.21 7.78 0.91
CA LEU A 74 -0.59 6.38 1.03
C LEU A 74 -0.82 6.07 2.52
N VAL A 75 -2.01 5.57 2.86
CA VAL A 75 -2.42 5.25 4.23
C VAL A 75 -2.65 3.75 4.34
N ILE A 76 -1.97 3.12 5.28
CA ILE A 76 -2.13 1.71 5.64
C ILE A 76 -2.73 1.64 7.03
N GLU A 77 -3.97 1.16 7.12
CA GLU A 77 -4.71 0.98 8.37
C GLU A 77 -4.82 -0.52 8.66
N ALA A 78 -4.24 -0.97 9.78
CA ALA A 78 -4.23 -2.36 10.19
C ALA A 78 -5.15 -2.60 11.40
N ASN A 79 -5.82 -3.76 11.41
CA ASN A 79 -6.78 -4.11 12.46
C ASN A 79 -6.15 -4.29 13.85
N ASN A 80 -4.83 -4.50 13.93
CA ASN A 80 -4.10 -4.51 15.20
C ASN A 80 -3.94 -3.09 15.80
N GLY A 81 -4.40 -2.03 15.13
CA GLY A 81 -4.36 -0.66 15.61
C GLY A 81 -3.13 0.14 15.19
N LEU A 82 -2.36 -0.34 14.21
CA LEU A 82 -1.29 0.40 13.54
C LEU A 82 -1.87 1.19 12.35
N ILE A 83 -1.49 2.46 12.23
CA ILE A 83 -1.75 3.29 11.06
C ILE A 83 -0.43 3.88 10.57
N LEU A 84 -0.08 3.65 9.31
CA LEU A 84 1.09 4.22 8.66
C LEU A 84 0.65 5.13 7.51
N MET A 85 1.09 6.39 7.53
CA MET A 85 0.79 7.39 6.51
C MET A 85 2.10 7.84 5.88
N TRP A 86 2.24 7.67 4.56
CA TRP A 86 3.46 7.99 3.83
C TRP A 86 3.17 8.99 2.71
N ASP A 87 3.95 10.05 2.63
CA ASP A 87 3.82 11.12 1.63
C ASP A 87 4.30 10.71 0.22
N ARG A 88 4.57 9.42 0.00
CA ARG A 88 5.14 8.84 -1.22
C ARG A 88 6.56 9.32 -1.54
N LYS A 89 7.20 10.02 -0.60
CA LYS A 89 8.54 10.61 -0.67
C LYS A 89 9.32 10.22 0.59
N THR A 90 9.67 11.19 1.44
CA THR A 90 10.58 11.00 2.58
C THR A 90 9.89 11.12 3.95
N SER A 91 8.64 11.61 4.02
CA SER A 91 7.91 11.76 5.28
C SER A 91 6.97 10.61 5.54
N MET A 92 7.00 10.10 6.75
CA MET A 92 6.01 9.13 7.22
C MET A 92 5.57 9.46 8.64
N PHE A 93 4.32 9.10 8.94
CA PHE A 93 3.70 9.25 10.23
C PHE A 93 3.16 7.91 10.67
N ILE A 94 3.39 7.56 11.95
CA ILE A 94 2.89 6.33 12.55
C ILE A 94 1.95 6.74 13.69
N LYS A 95 0.68 6.31 13.60
CA LYS A 95 -0.25 6.36 14.73
C LYS A 95 -0.44 4.95 15.27
N LEU A 96 -0.46 4.84 16.59
CA LEU A 96 -0.64 3.58 17.30
C LEU A 96 -1.81 3.71 18.26
N ASN A 97 -2.67 2.69 18.26
CA ASN A 97 -3.70 2.53 19.27
C ASN A 97 -3.07 2.60 20.68
N PRO A 98 -3.71 3.28 21.66
CA PRO A 98 -3.22 3.37 23.04
C PRO A 98 -2.85 2.04 23.71
N GLN A 99 -3.37 0.90 23.24
CA GLN A 99 -2.95 -0.42 23.73
C GLN A 99 -1.46 -0.71 23.57
N PHE A 100 -0.78 -0.06 22.62
CA PHE A 100 0.67 -0.19 22.43
C PHE A 100 1.50 0.67 23.40
N LYS A 101 0.86 1.45 24.28
CA LYS A 101 1.56 2.36 25.21
C LYS A 101 2.54 1.56 26.08
N GLY A 102 3.83 1.89 26.03
CA GLY A 102 4.90 1.19 26.76
C GLY A 102 5.26 -0.22 26.25
N HIS A 103 4.65 -0.70 25.16
CA HIS A 103 4.87 -2.05 24.60
C HIS A 103 5.61 -2.03 23.26
N VAL A 104 6.21 -0.90 22.92
CA VAL A 104 6.88 -0.66 21.64
C VAL A 104 8.27 -0.10 21.87
N CYS A 105 9.11 -0.18 20.84
CA CYS A 105 10.50 0.26 20.88
C CYS A 105 11.02 0.56 19.47
N GLY A 106 12.15 1.24 19.39
CA GLY A 106 12.76 1.69 18.13
C GLY A 106 13.15 3.16 18.19
N LEU A 107 13.45 3.74 17.04
CA LEU A 107 13.81 5.17 16.92
C LEU A 107 12.68 6.11 17.34
N CYS A 108 11.41 5.69 17.25
CA CYS A 108 10.25 6.47 17.73
C CYS A 108 9.93 6.20 19.22
N GLY A 109 10.93 5.84 20.03
CA GLY A 109 10.79 5.70 21.48
C GLY A 109 9.91 4.54 21.93
N ASN A 110 9.44 4.58 23.17
CA ASN A 110 8.66 3.50 23.79
C ASN A 110 7.16 3.79 23.93
N TYR A 111 6.73 5.01 23.58
CA TYR A 111 5.33 5.46 23.66
C TYR A 111 4.74 5.29 25.07
N ASP A 112 5.47 5.59 26.14
CA ASP A 112 4.93 5.58 27.51
C ASP A 112 4.43 6.96 28.00
N GLY A 113 4.71 8.02 27.23
CA GLY A 113 4.38 9.41 27.55
C GLY A 113 5.49 10.18 28.29
N ASN A 114 6.68 9.60 28.43
CA ASN A 114 7.84 10.21 29.06
C ASN A 114 9.01 10.39 28.07
N ALA A 115 9.17 11.60 27.54
CA ALA A 115 10.24 11.89 26.59
C ALA A 115 11.67 11.64 27.12
N ASN A 116 11.87 11.60 28.45
CA ASN A 116 13.20 11.46 29.05
C ASN A 116 13.81 10.06 28.90
N ASN A 117 13.01 9.04 28.56
CA ASN A 117 13.49 7.66 28.39
C ASN A 117 13.35 7.14 26.95
N ASP A 118 12.91 7.97 26.00
CA ASP A 118 12.69 7.54 24.62
C ASP A 118 14.00 7.10 23.94
N PHE A 119 15.16 7.60 24.39
CA PHE A 119 16.47 7.13 23.96
C PHE A 119 16.91 5.84 24.68
N THR A 120 16.03 4.83 24.66
CA THR A 120 16.33 3.47 25.12
C THR A 120 16.91 2.64 23.97
N THR A 121 18.14 2.14 24.16
CA THR A 121 18.84 1.33 23.16
C THR A 121 18.21 -0.07 23.02
N ARG A 122 18.60 -0.81 21.96
CA ARG A 122 18.16 -2.21 21.79
C ARG A 122 18.55 -3.11 22.99
N SER A 123 19.63 -2.79 23.70
CA SER A 123 20.05 -3.50 24.91
C SER A 123 19.37 -3.01 26.19
N GLN A 124 18.28 -2.24 26.06
CA GLN A 124 17.48 -1.69 27.16
C GLN A 124 18.22 -0.68 28.05
N ALA A 125 19.29 -0.05 27.55
CA ALA A 125 20.00 1.01 28.26
C ALA A 125 19.45 2.38 27.84
N VAL A 126 19.14 3.26 28.79
CA VAL A 126 18.79 4.66 28.50
C VAL A 126 20.08 5.45 28.30
N VAL A 127 20.19 6.15 27.16
CA VAL A 127 21.36 6.95 26.80
C VAL A 127 20.96 8.40 26.50
N VAL A 128 21.91 9.32 26.62
CA VAL A 128 21.69 10.75 26.35
C VAL A 128 22.09 11.12 24.91
N ASN A 129 23.05 10.40 24.34
CA ASN A 129 23.58 10.68 23.01
C ASN A 129 22.69 10.07 21.90
N PRO A 130 22.13 10.89 21.00
CA PRO A 130 21.29 10.41 19.90
C PRO A 130 22.01 9.43 18.94
N LEU A 131 23.34 9.56 18.78
CA LEU A 131 24.11 8.66 17.92
C LEU A 131 24.21 7.26 18.52
N ASP A 132 24.45 7.15 19.82
CA ASP A 132 24.52 5.86 20.51
C ASP A 132 23.14 5.18 20.48
N PHE A 133 22.08 5.95 20.71
CA PHE A 133 20.70 5.49 20.58
C PHE A 133 20.40 4.99 19.15
N GLY A 134 20.64 5.84 18.14
CA GLY A 134 20.33 5.53 16.74
C GLY A 134 21.10 4.34 16.19
N ASN A 135 22.41 4.27 16.47
CA ASN A 135 23.27 3.16 16.04
C ASN A 135 22.83 1.81 16.66
N SER A 136 22.29 1.81 17.88
CA SER A 136 21.76 0.59 18.51
C SER A 136 20.57 -0.03 17.76
N TRP A 137 19.86 0.77 16.95
CA TRP A 137 18.68 0.34 16.20
C TRP A 137 18.93 -0.02 14.73
N LYS A 138 20.20 -0.01 14.27
CA LYS A 138 20.58 -0.34 12.89
C LYS A 138 20.25 -1.79 12.50
N VAL A 139 19.95 -2.00 11.22
CA VAL A 139 19.71 -3.31 10.61
C VAL A 139 20.15 -3.24 9.14
N PRO A 140 20.95 -4.21 8.64
CA PRO A 140 21.62 -5.27 9.39
C PRO A 140 22.70 -4.72 10.35
N ALA A 141 23.16 -5.55 11.30
CA ALA A 141 24.20 -5.15 12.25
C ALA A 141 25.55 -4.84 11.59
N SER A 142 25.76 -5.29 10.36
CA SER A 142 26.96 -5.03 9.54
C SER A 142 27.05 -3.59 9.04
N CYS A 143 25.99 -2.78 9.12
CA CYS A 143 26.06 -1.36 8.76
C CYS A 143 27.07 -0.62 9.65
N PRO A 144 27.88 0.29 9.08
CA PRO A 144 28.80 1.11 9.87
C PRO A 144 28.02 2.02 10.83
N ASP A 145 28.61 2.32 11.98
CA ASP A 145 28.03 3.29 12.90
C ASP A 145 28.07 4.71 12.31
N ALA A 146 26.96 5.41 12.46
CA ALA A 146 26.86 6.82 12.15
C ALA A 146 27.76 7.62 13.12
N LYS A 147 28.48 8.60 12.55
CA LYS A 147 29.32 9.55 13.29
C LYS A 147 28.68 10.92 13.28
N SER A 148 29.07 11.78 14.22
CA SER A 148 28.67 13.18 14.21
C SER A 148 29.11 13.83 12.90
N LYS A 149 28.17 14.47 12.21
CA LYS A 149 28.41 15.16 10.93
C LYS A 149 28.49 16.65 11.17
N ARG A 150 29.35 17.32 10.39
CA ARG A 150 29.34 18.77 10.29
C ARG A 150 27.96 19.20 9.73
N SER A 151 27.43 20.31 10.22
CA SER A 151 26.17 20.85 9.68
C SER A 151 26.26 20.98 8.15
N PRO A 152 25.24 20.49 7.39
CA PRO A 152 25.19 20.61 5.94
C PRO A 152 25.38 22.05 5.45
N CYS A 153 24.85 23.05 6.16
CA CYS A 153 25.05 24.46 5.79
C CYS A 153 26.49 24.94 5.99
N THR A 154 27.24 24.35 6.93
CA THR A 154 28.68 24.65 7.06
C THR A 154 29.53 23.92 6.02
N ALA A 155 29.09 22.73 5.58
CA ALA A 155 29.71 22.02 4.47
C ALA A 155 29.43 22.69 3.12
N ASN A 156 28.21 23.25 2.95
CA ASN A 156 27.74 23.94 1.75
C ASN A 156 27.30 25.39 2.05
N PRO A 157 28.23 26.33 2.40
CA PRO A 157 27.87 27.70 2.78
C PRO A 157 27.11 28.47 1.69
N TYR A 158 27.37 28.17 0.42
CA TYR A 158 26.70 28.81 -0.72
C TYR A 158 25.18 28.53 -0.76
N ARG A 159 24.70 27.47 -0.10
CA ARG A 159 23.27 27.15 0.01
C ARG A 159 22.58 27.80 1.20
N GLN A 160 23.34 28.32 2.17
CA GLN A 160 22.80 28.79 3.45
C GLN A 160 21.80 29.94 3.26
N SER A 161 22.16 30.98 2.51
CA SER A 161 21.30 32.15 2.30
C SER A 161 19.99 31.80 1.59
N TRP A 162 20.02 30.90 0.61
CA TRP A 162 18.82 30.42 -0.07
C TRP A 162 17.94 29.61 0.91
N SER A 163 18.54 28.68 1.65
CA SER A 163 17.85 27.82 2.61
C SER A 163 17.14 28.64 3.70
N GLN A 164 17.86 29.57 4.32
CA GLN A 164 17.28 30.47 5.33
C GLN A 164 16.14 31.32 4.77
N LYS A 165 16.29 31.85 3.54
CA LYS A 165 15.26 32.66 2.89
C LYS A 165 14.01 31.84 2.60
N GLN A 166 14.12 30.67 1.97
CA GLN A 166 12.95 29.85 1.64
C GLN A 166 12.26 29.34 2.91
N CYS A 167 13.03 28.78 3.85
CA CYS A 167 12.49 28.25 5.10
C CYS A 167 11.88 29.31 6.02
N SER A 168 12.18 30.60 5.81
CA SER A 168 11.58 31.71 6.59
C SER A 168 10.05 31.76 6.48
N ILE A 169 9.45 31.10 5.48
CA ILE A 169 7.99 30.95 5.38
C ILE A 169 7.39 30.35 6.67
N ILE A 170 8.08 29.39 7.31
CA ILE A 170 7.65 28.72 8.55
C ILE A 170 7.46 29.73 9.69
N GLN A 171 8.29 30.76 9.74
CA GLN A 171 8.24 31.83 10.76
C GLN A 171 7.49 33.08 10.27
N SER A 172 7.01 33.07 9.01
CA SER A 172 6.36 34.22 8.40
C SER A 172 4.90 34.35 8.79
N LYS A 173 4.27 35.43 8.31
CA LYS A 173 2.84 35.67 8.52
C LYS A 173 1.93 34.54 8.02
N VAL A 174 2.39 33.75 7.05
CA VAL A 174 1.63 32.61 6.48
C VAL A 174 1.24 31.61 7.57
N PHE A 175 2.09 31.41 8.58
CA PHE A 175 1.88 30.43 9.65
C PHE A 175 1.52 31.05 11.01
N THR A 176 1.16 32.34 11.06
CA THR A 176 0.89 33.07 12.32
C THR A 176 -0.11 32.35 13.22
N ASP A 177 -1.19 31.83 12.63
CA ASP A 177 -2.28 31.16 13.37
C ASP A 177 -1.83 29.83 14.02
N CYS A 178 -0.69 29.29 13.61
CA CYS A 178 -0.10 28.08 14.14
C CYS A 178 1.02 28.32 15.15
N HIS A 179 1.75 29.45 15.09
CA HIS A 179 2.92 29.71 15.95
C HIS A 179 2.63 29.63 17.45
N SER A 180 1.39 29.89 17.86
CA SER A 180 0.96 29.77 19.26
C SER A 180 0.62 28.33 19.69
N LYS A 181 0.45 27.41 18.74
CA LYS A 181 0.05 26.02 18.95
C LYS A 181 1.21 25.05 18.78
N VAL A 182 2.10 25.32 17.84
CA VAL A 182 3.28 24.51 17.53
C VAL A 182 4.49 25.45 17.41
N ASP A 183 5.58 25.14 18.12
CA ASP A 183 6.82 25.91 18.01
C ASP A 183 7.43 25.76 16.60
N PRO A 184 7.61 26.85 15.84
CA PRO A 184 8.18 26.80 14.49
C PRO A 184 9.69 26.52 14.46
N SER A 185 10.41 26.72 15.58
CA SER A 185 11.88 26.73 15.59
C SER A 185 12.52 25.40 15.15
N PRO A 186 12.11 24.23 15.69
CA PRO A 186 12.67 22.95 15.28
C PRO A 186 12.40 22.63 13.79
N PHE A 187 11.24 23.03 13.27
CA PHE A 187 10.87 22.83 11.87
C PHE A 187 11.64 23.76 10.93
N TYR A 188 11.87 25.01 11.34
CA TYR A 188 12.72 25.95 10.61
C TYR A 188 14.16 25.44 10.52
N ASP A 189 14.74 25.01 11.65
CA ASP A 189 16.11 24.50 11.70
C ASP A 189 16.29 23.22 10.87
N ALA A 190 15.31 22.31 10.91
CA ALA A 190 15.27 21.13 10.06
C ALA A 190 15.17 21.51 8.57
N CYS A 191 14.26 22.42 8.21
CA CYS A 191 14.11 22.91 6.83
C CYS A 191 15.42 23.49 6.29
N VAL A 192 16.10 24.34 7.08
CA VAL A 192 17.38 24.95 6.67
C VAL A 192 18.46 23.89 6.51
N THR A 193 18.53 22.94 7.44
CA THR A 193 19.48 21.82 7.40
C THR A 193 19.29 20.96 6.15
N ASP A 194 18.06 20.55 5.86
CA ASP A 194 17.71 19.69 4.73
C ASP A 194 17.94 20.43 3.39
N SER A 195 17.53 21.69 3.32
CA SER A 195 17.73 22.55 2.13
C SER A 195 19.21 22.79 1.80
N CYS A 196 20.08 22.82 2.81
CA CYS A 196 21.54 22.87 2.63
C CYS A 196 22.13 21.51 2.23
N ALA A 197 21.52 20.40 2.67
CA ALA A 197 21.98 19.04 2.39
C ALA A 197 21.61 18.56 0.98
N CYS A 198 20.48 19.01 0.42
CA CYS A 198 20.01 18.63 -0.90
C CYS A 198 20.77 19.37 -2.02
N ASP A 199 22.04 19.04 -2.20
CA ASP A 199 22.98 19.68 -3.11
C ASP A 199 23.11 19.01 -4.49
N SER A 200 22.51 17.84 -4.68
CA SER A 200 22.60 17.02 -5.89
C SER A 200 21.37 17.12 -6.82
N GLY A 201 20.54 18.15 -6.65
CA GLY A 201 19.24 18.32 -7.32
C GLY A 201 18.06 17.87 -6.44
N GLY A 202 16.85 18.38 -6.71
CA GLY A 202 15.66 18.12 -5.89
C GLY A 202 15.57 18.97 -4.62
N ASP A 203 16.27 20.10 -4.55
CA ASP A 203 16.26 20.99 -3.40
C ASP A 203 14.91 21.63 -3.10
N CYS A 204 14.13 21.95 -4.14
CA CYS A 204 12.74 22.35 -3.99
C CYS A 204 11.92 21.27 -3.28
N GLU A 205 12.17 19.99 -3.54
CA GLU A 205 11.43 18.90 -2.90
C GLU A 205 11.75 18.79 -1.42
N CYS A 206 13.03 18.86 -1.03
CA CYS A 206 13.43 18.86 0.38
C CYS A 206 12.81 20.03 1.16
N PHE A 207 12.86 21.24 0.57
CA PHE A 207 12.19 22.41 1.13
C PHE A 207 10.67 22.18 1.30
N CYS A 208 9.99 21.72 0.25
CA CYS A 208 8.55 21.51 0.28
C CYS A 208 8.12 20.46 1.30
N THR A 209 8.88 19.37 1.43
CA THR A 209 8.59 18.33 2.41
C THR A 209 8.77 18.82 3.83
N ALA A 210 9.81 19.62 4.11
CA ALA A 210 10.04 20.19 5.43
C ALA A 210 8.94 21.19 5.84
N VAL A 211 8.49 22.06 4.92
CA VAL A 211 7.37 22.98 5.19
C VAL A 211 6.05 22.22 5.34
N ALA A 212 5.81 21.18 4.53
CA ALA A 212 4.63 20.33 4.64
C ALA A 212 4.55 19.62 6.01
N ALA A 213 5.68 19.18 6.57
CA ALA A 213 5.72 18.59 7.91
C ALA A 213 5.26 19.56 9.00
N TYR A 214 5.62 20.85 8.88
CA TYR A 214 5.13 21.87 9.80
C TYR A 214 3.63 22.16 9.60
N ALA A 215 3.18 22.25 8.34
CA ALA A 215 1.76 22.43 8.03
C ALA A 215 0.90 21.28 8.55
N GLU A 216 1.40 20.04 8.50
CA GLU A 216 0.72 18.87 9.06
C GLU A 216 0.65 18.94 10.60
N ALA A 217 1.74 19.32 11.27
CA ALA A 217 1.73 19.53 12.72
C ALA A 217 0.74 20.64 13.13
N CYS A 218 0.68 21.72 12.36
CA CYS A 218 -0.31 22.78 12.54
C CYS A 218 -1.74 22.26 12.39
N ASN A 219 -1.99 21.47 11.35
CA ASN A 219 -3.31 20.91 11.06
C ASN A 219 -3.76 19.95 12.18
N GLU A 220 -2.86 19.09 12.69
CA GLU A 220 -3.13 18.24 13.85
C GLU A 220 -3.42 19.06 15.12
N ALA A 221 -2.79 20.22 15.29
CA ALA A 221 -3.08 21.18 16.35
C ALA A 221 -4.33 22.05 16.08
N GLY A 222 -5.09 21.77 15.01
CA GLY A 222 -6.31 22.48 14.64
C GLY A 222 -6.07 23.87 14.04
N ALA A 223 -4.92 24.13 13.44
CA ALA A 223 -4.62 25.31 12.64
C ALA A 223 -4.41 24.91 11.17
N CYS A 224 -5.44 25.14 10.35
CA CYS A 224 -5.39 24.83 8.92
C CYS A 224 -4.68 25.94 8.14
N ILE A 225 -3.49 25.64 7.57
CA ILE A 225 -2.66 26.64 6.87
C ILE A 225 -2.56 26.30 5.37
N ALA A 226 -3.12 27.16 4.52
CA ALA A 226 -2.95 27.08 3.07
C ALA A 226 -1.66 27.80 2.64
N TRP A 227 -0.53 27.08 2.68
CA TRP A 227 0.81 27.66 2.49
C TRP A 227 1.36 27.55 1.06
N ARG A 228 0.85 26.59 0.25
CA ARG A 228 1.28 26.40 -1.14
C ARG A 228 0.78 27.53 -2.05
N SER A 229 1.57 27.87 -3.05
CA SER A 229 1.22 28.84 -4.09
C SER A 229 1.82 28.41 -5.44
N PRO A 230 1.45 29.06 -6.57
CA PRO A 230 2.08 28.75 -7.87
C PRO A 230 3.61 28.92 -7.88
N GLN A 231 4.16 29.75 -6.98
CA GLN A 231 5.60 29.99 -6.85
C GLN A 231 6.25 29.18 -5.72
N ILE A 232 5.48 28.69 -4.76
CA ILE A 232 5.97 27.97 -3.58
C ILE A 232 5.28 26.61 -3.51
N CYS A 233 6.04 25.56 -3.85
CA CYS A 233 5.60 24.17 -3.74
C CYS A 233 4.24 23.89 -4.41
N PRO A 234 4.06 24.24 -5.69
CA PRO A 234 2.78 24.08 -6.38
C PRO A 234 2.35 22.61 -6.42
N LEU A 235 1.05 22.40 -6.28
CA LEU A 235 0.41 21.09 -6.43
C LEU A 235 -0.63 21.16 -7.56
N PHE A 236 -0.46 20.32 -8.58
CA PHE A 236 -1.22 20.38 -9.83
C PHE A 236 -2.48 19.50 -9.78
N CYS A 237 -3.45 19.83 -8.92
CA CYS A 237 -4.67 19.02 -8.80
C CYS A 237 -5.54 19.04 -10.07
N ASP A 238 -5.49 20.12 -10.85
CA ASP A 238 -6.25 20.24 -12.09
C ASP A 238 -5.78 19.28 -13.19
N TYR A 239 -4.59 18.69 -13.04
CA TYR A 239 -4.09 17.66 -13.93
C TYR A 239 -5.05 16.47 -14.05
N TYR A 240 -5.80 16.18 -12.98
CA TYR A 240 -6.74 15.07 -12.94
C TYR A 240 -8.14 15.40 -13.49
N ASN A 241 -8.41 16.67 -13.83
CA ASN A 241 -9.69 17.06 -14.40
C ASN A 241 -9.74 16.70 -15.89
N SER A 242 -10.85 16.10 -16.33
CA SER A 242 -11.12 15.96 -17.78
C SER A 242 -11.36 17.34 -18.40
N PRO A 243 -11.19 17.49 -19.73
CA PRO A 243 -11.49 18.74 -20.40
C PRO A 243 -12.93 19.21 -20.15
N GLY A 244 -13.08 20.41 -19.57
CA GLY A 244 -14.39 20.99 -19.23
C GLY A 244 -14.94 20.60 -17.85
N GLU A 245 -14.22 19.77 -17.09
CA GLU A 245 -14.59 19.37 -15.73
C GLU A 245 -13.73 20.11 -14.69
N CYS A 246 -14.23 20.18 -13.44
CA CYS A 246 -13.56 20.84 -12.32
C CYS A 246 -13.87 20.08 -11.02
N GLU A 247 -13.55 18.79 -11.02
CA GLU A 247 -13.86 17.87 -9.93
C GLU A 247 -12.76 17.83 -8.88
N TRP A 248 -11.50 17.90 -9.29
CA TRP A 248 -10.33 17.80 -8.44
C TRP A 248 -9.90 19.16 -7.90
N HIS A 249 -9.78 19.26 -6.58
CA HIS A 249 -9.39 20.49 -5.90
C HIS A 249 -8.32 20.22 -4.85
N TYR A 250 -7.41 21.17 -4.70
CA TYR A 250 -6.47 21.18 -3.59
C TYR A 250 -7.18 21.44 -2.26
N LYS A 251 -6.87 20.62 -1.26
CA LYS A 251 -7.32 20.77 0.14
C LYS A 251 -6.08 20.76 1.04
N ALA A 252 -5.70 21.95 1.51
CA ALA A 252 -4.52 22.13 2.37
C ALA A 252 -4.58 21.32 3.68
N CYS A 253 -5.79 21.05 4.15
CA CYS A 253 -6.06 20.41 5.45
C CYS A 253 -6.93 19.18 5.27
N GLY A 254 -6.80 18.53 4.10
CA GLY A 254 -7.55 17.36 3.72
C GLY A 254 -9.05 17.56 3.50
N ALA A 255 -9.69 16.44 3.16
CA ALA A 255 -11.12 16.33 3.01
C ALA A 255 -11.69 15.37 4.05
N GLN A 256 -13.01 15.44 4.26
CA GLN A 256 -13.72 14.40 5.00
C GLN A 256 -13.53 13.05 4.31
N CYS A 257 -13.53 11.96 5.09
CA CYS A 257 -13.39 10.61 4.57
C CYS A 257 -14.42 10.37 3.45
N MET A 258 -13.92 10.09 2.25
CA MET A 258 -14.74 9.90 1.06
C MET A 258 -15.09 8.43 0.89
N LYS A 259 -16.19 8.17 0.18
CA LYS A 259 -16.47 6.84 -0.35
C LYS A 259 -15.53 6.57 -1.51
N THR A 260 -14.77 5.50 -1.42
CA THR A 260 -13.90 5.03 -2.50
C THR A 260 -14.21 3.58 -2.82
N CYS A 261 -13.70 3.06 -3.94
CA CYS A 261 -13.86 1.64 -4.25
C CYS A 261 -13.14 0.73 -3.23
N ARG A 262 -12.04 1.20 -2.61
CA ARG A 262 -11.35 0.49 -1.52
C ARG A 262 -11.93 0.80 -0.12
N ASN A 263 -12.75 1.85 -0.01
CA ASN A 263 -13.48 2.22 1.21
C ASN A 263 -14.97 2.55 0.91
N PRO A 264 -15.80 1.54 0.60
CA PRO A 264 -17.19 1.79 0.17
C PRO A 264 -18.08 2.39 1.27
N SER A 265 -17.73 2.17 2.54
CA SER A 265 -18.48 2.71 3.67
C SER A 265 -18.28 4.22 3.85
N GLY A 266 -17.18 4.79 3.32
CA GLY A 266 -16.78 6.17 3.61
C GLY A 266 -16.36 6.37 5.06
N SER A 267 -16.02 5.29 5.78
CA SER A 267 -15.56 5.37 7.17
C SER A 267 -14.03 5.30 7.23
N CYS A 268 -13.41 6.22 7.97
CA CYS A 268 -11.98 6.24 8.25
C CYS A 268 -11.80 6.24 9.78
N SER A 269 -10.70 5.69 10.27
CA SER A 269 -10.34 5.83 11.68
C SER A 269 -10.26 7.30 12.08
N THR A 270 -10.81 7.64 13.24
CA THR A 270 -10.71 8.99 13.82
C THR A 270 -9.28 9.35 14.22
N GLN A 271 -8.37 8.38 14.23
CA GLN A 271 -6.94 8.60 14.45
C GLN A 271 -6.20 9.08 13.20
N ILE A 272 -6.82 9.02 12.02
CA ILE A 272 -6.27 9.55 10.77
C ILE A 272 -6.61 11.05 10.74
N PRO A 273 -5.62 11.95 10.86
CA PRO A 273 -5.87 13.37 10.70
C PRO A 273 -6.28 13.66 9.24
N PRO A 274 -7.00 14.77 8.98
CA PRO A 274 -7.26 15.20 7.62
C PRO A 274 -5.94 15.47 6.86
N LEU A 275 -5.65 14.74 5.79
CA LEU A 275 -4.34 14.81 5.12
C LEU A 275 -4.35 15.77 3.91
N GLU A 276 -3.34 16.61 3.77
CA GLU A 276 -3.15 17.52 2.62
C GLU A 276 -3.24 16.76 1.27
N GLY A 277 -3.85 17.39 0.26
CA GLY A 277 -3.66 16.95 -1.13
C GLY A 277 -4.78 17.29 -2.09
N CYS A 278 -4.82 16.57 -3.20
CA CYS A 278 -5.84 16.69 -4.22
C CYS A 278 -7.00 15.74 -3.92
N TYR A 279 -8.22 16.26 -3.91
CA TYR A 279 -9.43 15.48 -3.65
C TYR A 279 -10.49 15.78 -4.71
N PRO A 280 -11.13 14.75 -5.30
CA PRO A 280 -12.25 14.92 -6.20
C PRO A 280 -13.54 15.22 -5.43
N LYS A 281 -14.44 15.98 -6.05
CA LYS A 281 -15.82 16.13 -5.60
C LYS A 281 -16.73 15.29 -6.48
N CYS A 282 -16.89 14.02 -6.10
CA CYS A 282 -17.69 13.09 -6.86
C CYS A 282 -19.17 13.50 -6.93
N PRO A 283 -19.80 13.47 -8.13
CA PRO A 283 -21.20 13.80 -8.29
C PRO A 283 -22.11 12.72 -7.69
N PRO A 284 -23.37 13.05 -7.32
CA PRO A 284 -24.29 12.05 -6.75
C PRO A 284 -24.56 10.83 -7.64
N ALA A 285 -24.44 10.99 -8.97
CA ALA A 285 -24.58 9.90 -9.94
C ALA A 285 -23.41 8.90 -9.90
N GLN A 286 -22.21 9.37 -9.55
CA GLN A 286 -20.99 8.55 -9.46
C GLN A 286 -20.30 8.81 -8.11
N PRO A 287 -20.89 8.35 -7.00
CA PRO A 287 -20.50 8.82 -5.66
C PRO A 287 -19.25 8.13 -5.09
N PHE A 288 -18.65 7.17 -5.80
CA PHE A 288 -17.46 6.45 -5.36
C PHE A 288 -16.23 6.92 -6.12
N PHE A 289 -15.15 7.22 -5.42
CA PHE A 289 -13.87 7.49 -6.05
C PHE A 289 -13.09 6.18 -6.28
N ASP A 290 -12.75 5.88 -7.53
CA ASP A 290 -11.84 4.81 -7.88
C ASP A 290 -10.38 5.32 -7.81
N GLU A 291 -9.66 4.81 -6.82
CA GLU A 291 -8.28 5.20 -6.53
C GLU A 291 -7.27 4.64 -7.52
N ASP A 292 -7.61 3.60 -8.29
CA ASP A 292 -6.70 2.94 -9.21
C ASP A 292 -6.70 3.65 -10.59
N ILE A 293 -7.86 4.12 -11.05
CA ILE A 293 -8.00 4.89 -12.31
C ILE A 293 -8.18 6.39 -12.12
N MET A 294 -8.24 6.87 -10.87
CA MET A 294 -8.37 8.29 -10.51
C MET A 294 -9.64 8.96 -11.06
N LYS A 295 -10.79 8.30 -10.97
CA LYS A 295 -12.10 8.83 -11.44
C LYS A 295 -13.25 8.53 -10.48
N CYS A 296 -14.29 9.36 -10.53
CA CYS A 296 -15.55 9.05 -9.87
C CYS A 296 -16.35 8.03 -10.71
N VAL A 297 -16.90 7.02 -10.06
CA VAL A 297 -17.58 5.89 -10.68
C VAL A 297 -18.86 5.51 -9.94
N GLU A 298 -19.72 4.76 -10.63
CA GLU A 298 -20.87 4.10 -10.02
C GLU A 298 -20.42 2.94 -9.11
N LYS A 299 -21.27 2.53 -8.16
CA LYS A 299 -20.94 1.48 -7.19
C LYS A 299 -20.60 0.15 -7.89
N GLU A 300 -21.31 -0.15 -8.96
CA GLU A 300 -21.20 -1.38 -9.75
C GLU A 300 -19.91 -1.43 -10.57
N GLN A 301 -19.30 -0.27 -10.85
CA GLN A 301 -18.07 -0.13 -11.61
C GLN A 301 -16.82 -0.32 -10.74
N CYS A 302 -16.94 -0.20 -9.42
CA CYS A 302 -15.81 -0.40 -8.50
C CYS A 302 -15.25 -1.82 -8.53
N GLY A 303 -16.10 -2.85 -8.62
CA GLY A 303 -15.71 -4.21 -8.24
C GLY A 303 -15.35 -4.32 -6.75
N CYS A 304 -14.77 -5.45 -6.38
CA CYS A 304 -14.51 -5.83 -5.00
C CYS A 304 -13.08 -6.36 -4.84
N TYR A 305 -12.65 -6.47 -3.58
CA TYR A 305 -11.32 -6.97 -3.26
C TYR A 305 -11.43 -8.30 -2.50
N GLY A 306 -10.69 -9.31 -2.97
CA GLY A 306 -10.57 -10.60 -2.29
C GLY A 306 -9.85 -10.50 -0.95
N ARG A 307 -9.81 -11.59 -0.18
CA ARG A 307 -9.06 -11.65 1.10
C ARG A 307 -7.55 -11.44 0.92
N ASP A 308 -7.04 -11.71 -0.28
CA ASP A 308 -5.66 -11.49 -0.72
C ASP A 308 -5.39 -10.02 -1.16
N GLY A 309 -6.40 -9.16 -1.10
CA GLY A 309 -6.31 -7.77 -1.56
C GLY A 309 -6.33 -7.61 -3.09
N LYS A 310 -6.52 -8.70 -3.84
CA LYS A 310 -6.63 -8.66 -5.29
C LYS A 310 -7.99 -8.08 -5.71
N HIS A 311 -7.97 -7.23 -6.73
CA HIS A 311 -9.18 -6.67 -7.32
C HIS A 311 -9.88 -7.68 -8.25
N TYR A 312 -11.21 -7.66 -8.20
CA TYR A 312 -12.11 -8.45 -9.03
C TYR A 312 -13.22 -7.56 -9.57
N ASN A 313 -13.53 -7.70 -10.86
CA ASN A 313 -14.64 -6.96 -11.46
C ASN A 313 -15.98 -7.53 -10.99
N ASN A 314 -17.03 -6.72 -11.06
CA ASN A 314 -18.38 -7.15 -10.71
C ASN A 314 -18.80 -8.39 -11.53
N GLY A 315 -19.29 -9.42 -10.83
CA GLY A 315 -19.64 -10.72 -11.41
C GLY A 315 -18.50 -11.74 -11.52
N GLU A 316 -17.25 -11.36 -11.30
CA GLU A 316 -16.13 -12.32 -11.34
C GLU A 316 -16.15 -13.29 -10.16
N LYS A 317 -15.70 -14.53 -10.41
CA LYS A 317 -15.58 -15.56 -9.36
C LYS A 317 -14.39 -15.26 -8.48
N VAL A 318 -14.64 -15.11 -7.18
CA VAL A 318 -13.60 -14.85 -6.17
C VAL A 318 -13.19 -16.17 -5.52
N PRO A 319 -11.89 -16.50 -5.44
CA PRO A 319 -11.42 -17.69 -4.73
C PRO A 319 -11.84 -17.67 -3.26
N THR A 320 -12.24 -18.83 -2.73
CA THR A 320 -12.59 -19.02 -1.31
C THR A 320 -11.86 -20.20 -0.71
N THR A 321 -11.51 -20.07 0.56
CA THR A 321 -10.93 -21.15 1.38
C THR A 321 -12.01 -21.97 2.08
N GLU A 322 -13.25 -21.49 2.11
CA GLU A 322 -14.37 -22.18 2.75
C GLU A 322 -14.90 -23.28 1.83
N ASN A 323 -14.92 -24.51 2.34
CA ASN A 323 -15.41 -25.67 1.59
C ASN A 323 -16.90 -25.53 1.29
N CYS A 324 -17.37 -26.10 0.18
CA CYS A 324 -18.78 -26.04 -0.22
C CYS A 324 -19.32 -24.62 -0.48
N GLN A 325 -18.45 -23.66 -0.82
CA GLN A 325 -18.87 -22.32 -1.17
C GLN A 325 -18.31 -21.91 -2.53
N THR A 326 -19.12 -21.14 -3.26
CA THR A 326 -18.69 -20.38 -4.41
C THR A 326 -18.96 -18.90 -4.12
N CYS A 327 -17.94 -18.07 -4.32
CA CYS A 327 -18.02 -16.62 -4.10
C CYS A 327 -17.94 -15.87 -5.42
N TYR A 328 -18.71 -14.79 -5.51
CA TYR A 328 -18.68 -13.87 -6.64
C TYR A 328 -18.55 -12.45 -6.13
N CYS A 329 -17.92 -11.62 -6.95
CA CYS A 329 -17.89 -10.20 -6.73
C CYS A 329 -19.28 -9.61 -7.00
N ASN A 330 -19.85 -8.91 -6.03
CA ASN A 330 -21.11 -8.21 -6.17
C ASN A 330 -20.92 -6.73 -5.84
N SER A 331 -20.66 -5.95 -6.88
CA SER A 331 -20.22 -4.55 -6.77
C SER A 331 -19.02 -4.48 -5.82
N VAL A 332 -19.19 -3.88 -4.63
CA VAL A 332 -18.13 -3.65 -3.64
C VAL A 332 -17.99 -4.74 -2.58
N THR A 333 -18.80 -5.80 -2.61
CA THR A 333 -18.74 -6.91 -1.64
C THR A 333 -18.41 -8.23 -2.32
N VAL A 334 -17.81 -9.15 -1.54
CA VAL A 334 -17.64 -10.54 -1.93
C VAL A 334 -18.82 -11.32 -1.37
N ASP A 335 -19.68 -11.82 -2.25
CA ASP A 335 -20.88 -12.57 -1.88
C ASP A 335 -20.63 -14.06 -2.09
N CYS A 336 -20.56 -14.80 -0.98
CA CYS A 336 -20.37 -16.25 -0.96
C CYS A 336 -21.70 -16.97 -0.74
N LYS A 337 -21.95 -18.02 -1.52
CA LYS A 337 -23.14 -18.88 -1.38
C LYS A 337 -22.71 -20.33 -1.28
N TYR A 338 -23.49 -21.11 -0.53
CA TYR A 338 -23.32 -22.55 -0.50
C TYR A 338 -23.50 -23.13 -1.91
N ASP A 339 -22.52 -23.92 -2.33
CA ASP A 339 -22.48 -24.60 -3.61
C ASP A 339 -21.99 -26.03 -3.38
N VAL A 340 -22.91 -26.99 -3.55
CA VAL A 340 -22.63 -28.41 -3.35
C VAL A 340 -21.54 -28.93 -4.30
N GLN A 341 -21.41 -28.35 -5.50
CA GLN A 341 -20.39 -28.74 -6.47
C GLN A 341 -19.00 -28.24 -6.07
N ALA A 342 -18.91 -27.23 -5.19
CA ALA A 342 -17.67 -26.77 -4.59
C ALA A 342 -17.26 -27.58 -3.35
N CYS A 343 -18.05 -28.57 -2.92
CA CYS A 343 -17.68 -29.44 -1.81
C CYS A 343 -16.56 -30.41 -2.19
N THR A 344 -15.57 -30.50 -1.32
CA THR A 344 -14.49 -31.50 -1.40
C THR A 344 -14.32 -32.23 -0.07
N CYS A 345 -13.98 -33.51 -0.10
CA CYS A 345 -13.67 -34.32 1.07
C CYS A 345 -12.20 -34.75 1.03
N THR A 346 -11.51 -34.70 2.16
CA THR A 346 -10.11 -35.14 2.24
C THR A 346 -10.03 -36.52 2.92
N TYR A 347 -9.43 -37.50 2.24
CA TYR A 347 -9.20 -38.84 2.79
C TYR A 347 -7.81 -39.35 2.37
N ASN A 348 -6.99 -39.80 3.33
CA ASN A 348 -5.61 -40.24 3.12
C ASN A 348 -4.75 -39.27 2.28
N GLY A 349 -4.92 -37.95 2.50
CA GLY A 349 -4.18 -36.91 1.77
C GLY A 349 -4.75 -36.55 0.38
N ASN A 350 -5.70 -37.33 -0.14
CA ASN A 350 -6.35 -37.06 -1.42
C ASN A 350 -7.65 -36.28 -1.23
N LYS A 351 -7.96 -35.38 -2.18
CA LYS A 351 -9.22 -34.63 -2.23
C LYS A 351 -10.19 -35.25 -3.24
N TYR A 352 -11.42 -35.45 -2.81
CA TYR A 352 -12.49 -36.02 -3.62
C TYR A 352 -13.61 -34.99 -3.78
N PRO A 353 -14.07 -34.68 -5.00
CA PRO A 353 -15.20 -33.77 -5.20
C PRO A 353 -16.52 -34.41 -4.76
N TYR A 354 -17.55 -33.58 -4.60
CA TYR A 354 -18.90 -34.03 -4.27
C TYR A 354 -19.38 -35.19 -5.17
N GLY A 355 -19.99 -36.20 -4.55
CA GLY A 355 -20.54 -37.36 -5.24
C GLY A 355 -19.50 -38.39 -5.70
N HIS A 356 -18.20 -38.12 -5.61
CA HIS A 356 -17.17 -39.12 -5.93
C HIS A 356 -17.03 -40.18 -4.83
N ILE A 357 -16.85 -41.42 -5.27
CA ILE A 357 -16.50 -42.56 -4.42
C ILE A 357 -15.05 -42.40 -3.96
N ILE A 358 -14.87 -42.39 -2.65
CA ILE A 358 -13.57 -42.29 -1.96
C ILE A 358 -12.92 -43.66 -1.88
N TYR A 359 -13.70 -44.67 -1.47
CA TYR A 359 -13.32 -46.07 -1.53
C TYR A 359 -14.56 -46.96 -1.61
N ASP A 360 -14.37 -48.14 -2.17
CA ASP A 360 -15.33 -49.24 -2.19
C ASP A 360 -14.53 -50.51 -1.89
N THR A 361 -14.78 -51.10 -0.72
CA THR A 361 -13.96 -52.20 -0.18
C THR A 361 -14.84 -53.20 0.56
N THR A 362 -14.31 -54.41 0.78
CA THR A 362 -15.01 -55.46 1.53
C THR A 362 -14.26 -55.77 2.82
N ASP A 363 -14.98 -56.17 3.87
CA ASP A 363 -14.39 -56.63 5.14
C ASP A 363 -13.79 -58.06 5.04
N GLY A 364 -13.79 -58.65 3.84
CA GLY A 364 -13.29 -59.99 3.58
C GLY A 364 -14.21 -61.13 4.03
N HIS A 365 -15.32 -60.86 4.73
CA HIS A 365 -16.21 -61.89 5.28
C HIS A 365 -17.63 -61.80 4.71
N SER A 366 -18.30 -60.63 4.70
CA SER A 366 -19.67 -60.49 4.17
C SER A 366 -20.17 -59.06 3.96
N SER A 367 -19.45 -58.04 4.42
CA SER A 367 -19.91 -56.64 4.37
C SER A 367 -19.07 -55.83 3.38
N CYS A 368 -19.77 -55.15 2.48
CA CYS A 368 -19.21 -54.16 1.57
C CYS A 368 -19.36 -52.77 2.21
N MET A 369 -18.31 -51.95 2.12
CA MET A 369 -18.26 -50.60 2.63
C MET A 369 -17.94 -49.63 1.51
N THR A 370 -18.84 -48.70 1.24
CA THR A 370 -18.60 -47.59 0.32
C THR A 370 -18.47 -46.29 1.10
N ALA A 371 -17.62 -45.41 0.59
CA ALA A 371 -17.50 -44.05 1.09
C ALA A 371 -17.66 -43.07 -0.06
N VAL A 372 -18.55 -42.09 0.08
CA VAL A 372 -18.81 -41.06 -0.93
C VAL A 372 -18.66 -39.69 -0.30
N CYS A 373 -18.14 -38.73 -1.07
CA CYS A 373 -18.09 -37.35 -0.59
C CYS A 373 -19.50 -36.73 -0.58
N GLY A 374 -19.99 -36.41 0.62
CA GLY A 374 -21.34 -35.89 0.84
C GLY A 374 -21.47 -34.38 0.67
N LYS A 375 -22.72 -33.91 0.72
CA LYS A 375 -23.14 -32.53 0.45
C LYS A 375 -22.59 -31.44 1.39
N ASN A 376 -21.92 -31.79 2.48
CA ASN A 376 -21.29 -30.83 3.40
C ASN A 376 -19.76 -30.98 3.45
N GLY A 377 -19.17 -31.63 2.44
CA GLY A 377 -17.75 -32.00 2.49
C GLY A 377 -17.44 -33.08 3.55
N THR A 378 -18.48 -33.74 4.05
CA THR A 378 -18.39 -34.85 5.00
C THR A 378 -18.38 -36.17 4.26
N ILE A 379 -17.52 -37.08 4.68
CA ILE A 379 -17.48 -38.42 4.10
C ILE A 379 -18.69 -39.23 4.60
N GLN A 380 -19.58 -39.62 3.70
CA GLN A 380 -20.70 -40.51 3.99
C GLN A 380 -20.23 -41.95 3.79
N ARG A 381 -20.48 -42.80 4.79
CA ARG A 381 -20.04 -44.21 4.79
C ARG A 381 -21.26 -45.09 4.91
N ASP A 382 -21.43 -45.99 3.95
CA ASP A 382 -22.52 -46.95 3.94
C ASP A 382 -21.94 -48.36 3.96
N MET A 383 -22.56 -49.24 4.76
CA MET A 383 -22.18 -50.63 4.89
C MET A 383 -23.38 -51.51 4.54
N TYR A 384 -23.20 -52.42 3.58
CA TYR A 384 -24.26 -53.27 3.06
C TYR A 384 -23.73 -54.69 2.76
N PRO A 385 -24.59 -55.73 2.75
CA PRO A 385 -24.15 -57.09 2.43
C PRO A 385 -23.69 -57.18 0.97
N CYS A 386 -22.52 -57.79 0.73
CA CYS A 386 -22.00 -57.96 -0.62
C CYS A 386 -22.86 -58.95 -1.43
N SER A 387 -23.31 -58.54 -2.63
CA SER A 387 -24.00 -59.45 -3.55
C SER A 387 -23.01 -60.46 -4.16
N THR A 388 -23.11 -61.73 -3.78
CA THR A 388 -22.40 -62.82 -4.46
C THR A 388 -23.06 -63.10 -5.82
N THR A 389 -22.65 -62.40 -6.87
CA THR A 389 -23.01 -62.78 -8.24
C THR A 389 -22.00 -63.77 -8.79
N THR A 390 -22.42 -65.04 -8.91
CA THR A 390 -21.82 -66.02 -9.83
C THR A 390 -21.80 -65.43 -11.24
N PRO A 391 -20.71 -65.59 -12.02
CA PRO A 391 -20.67 -65.04 -13.37
C PRO A 391 -21.65 -65.83 -14.27
N ILE A 392 -22.69 -65.17 -14.76
CA ILE A 392 -23.43 -65.66 -15.92
C ILE A 392 -22.60 -65.30 -17.15
N THR A 393 -22.02 -66.32 -17.77
CA THR A 393 -21.37 -66.28 -19.07
C THR A 393 -22.40 -65.86 -20.11
N SER A 394 -22.40 -64.58 -20.52
CA SER A 394 -23.09 -64.15 -21.74
C SER A 394 -22.06 -63.77 -22.79
N ILE A 395 -21.94 -64.65 -23.78
CA ILE A 395 -21.19 -64.51 -25.03
C ILE A 395 -21.64 -63.23 -25.76
N PRO A 396 -20.74 -62.28 -26.08
CA PRO A 396 -21.07 -61.18 -26.96
C PRO A 396 -20.97 -61.65 -28.42
N SER A 397 -22.09 -61.65 -29.14
CA SER A 397 -22.13 -61.80 -30.59
C SER A 397 -21.56 -60.55 -31.26
N HIS A 398 -20.58 -60.78 -32.14
CA HIS A 398 -20.03 -59.83 -33.12
C HIS A 398 -21.12 -59.11 -33.93
N PRO A 399 -20.89 -57.82 -34.22
CA PRO A 399 -20.91 -57.39 -35.63
C PRO A 399 -19.72 -56.50 -35.99
N THR A 400 -19.16 -56.75 -37.18
CA THR A 400 -18.27 -55.87 -37.96
C THR A 400 -18.88 -55.71 -39.36
N PRO A 401 -18.46 -54.74 -40.20
CA PRO A 401 -18.06 -53.36 -39.92
C PRO A 401 -18.74 -52.36 -40.89
N SER A 402 -18.89 -51.09 -40.50
CA SER A 402 -19.08 -50.00 -41.47
C SER A 402 -17.95 -48.98 -41.33
N THR A 403 -17.11 -48.97 -42.36
CA THR A 403 -16.04 -48.04 -42.67
C THR A 403 -16.56 -46.60 -42.71
N ASN A 404 -15.97 -45.71 -41.93
CA ASN A 404 -15.91 -44.29 -42.26
C ASN A 404 -14.57 -43.69 -41.81
N VAL A 405 -14.05 -42.86 -42.71
CA VAL A 405 -12.71 -42.32 -42.83
C VAL A 405 -12.39 -41.31 -41.72
N PRO A 406 -11.17 -41.28 -41.15
CA PRO A 406 -10.76 -40.21 -40.25
C PRO A 406 -10.34 -38.97 -41.05
N THR A 407 -11.09 -37.87 -40.90
CA THR A 407 -10.66 -36.54 -41.33
C THR A 407 -9.74 -35.95 -40.26
N SER A 408 -8.51 -35.64 -40.65
CA SER A 408 -7.57 -34.89 -39.84
C SER A 408 -8.10 -33.49 -39.54
N THR A 409 -8.16 -33.12 -38.27
CA THR A 409 -8.25 -31.73 -37.84
C THR A 409 -7.02 -31.37 -37.03
N SER A 410 -6.41 -30.27 -37.45
CA SER A 410 -5.12 -29.75 -37.06
C SER A 410 -5.10 -29.27 -35.61
N PHE A 411 -4.02 -29.63 -34.91
CA PHE A 411 -3.60 -28.97 -33.68
C PHE A 411 -3.31 -27.50 -33.97
N SER A 412 -4.04 -26.61 -33.30
CA SER A 412 -3.65 -25.20 -33.22
C SER A 412 -2.78 -25.02 -31.97
N THR A 413 -1.53 -24.66 -32.21
CA THR A 413 -0.56 -24.24 -31.21
C THR A 413 -1.05 -23.02 -30.44
N VAL A 414 -0.99 -23.09 -29.11
CA VAL A 414 -1.18 -21.96 -28.20
C VAL A 414 0.02 -21.02 -28.34
N THR A 415 -0.19 -19.86 -28.97
CA THR A 415 0.77 -18.76 -28.99
C THR A 415 0.65 -17.99 -27.68
N THR A 416 1.68 -18.06 -26.85
CA THR A 416 1.92 -17.16 -25.72
C THR A 416 2.10 -15.73 -26.24
N ASN A 417 1.12 -14.86 -26.02
CA ASN A 417 1.30 -13.42 -26.22
C ASN A 417 2.13 -12.86 -25.05
N VAL A 418 3.39 -12.57 -25.34
CA VAL A 418 4.25 -11.74 -24.49
C VAL A 418 3.91 -10.28 -24.80
N PHE A 419 3.40 -9.54 -23.82
CA PHE A 419 3.22 -8.09 -23.94
C PHE A 419 4.58 -7.40 -23.79
N THR A 420 5.16 -6.92 -24.91
CA THR A 420 6.27 -5.97 -24.90
C THR A 420 5.73 -4.54 -24.96
N PHE A 421 6.00 -3.74 -23.94
CA PHE A 421 5.76 -2.31 -23.95
C PHE A 421 6.82 -1.62 -24.81
N SER A 422 6.39 -0.97 -25.90
CA SER A 422 7.22 -0.08 -26.72
C SER A 422 6.90 1.37 -26.35
N THR A 423 7.86 2.08 -25.77
CA THR A 423 7.81 3.54 -25.58
C THR A 423 7.87 4.25 -26.93
N PRO A 424 7.02 5.26 -27.21
CA PRO A 424 7.15 6.09 -28.40
C PRO A 424 8.31 7.09 -28.24
N THR A 425 9.17 7.13 -29.25
CA THR A 425 10.24 8.11 -29.43
C THR A 425 9.66 9.52 -29.64
N PRO A 426 10.26 10.60 -29.11
CA PRO A 426 9.77 11.96 -29.34
C PRO A 426 9.94 12.35 -30.82
N THR A 427 8.87 12.84 -31.44
CA THR A 427 8.93 13.46 -32.77
C THR A 427 9.28 14.94 -32.58
N GLU A 428 10.38 15.36 -33.19
CA GLU A 428 10.86 16.74 -33.22
C GLU A 428 9.90 17.64 -34.03
N PRO A 429 9.52 18.84 -33.55
CA PRO A 429 8.67 19.73 -34.33
C PRO A 429 9.44 20.41 -35.46
N ALA A 430 8.90 20.34 -36.67
CA ALA A 430 9.38 21.06 -37.84
C ALA A 430 9.34 22.59 -37.62
N THR A 431 10.47 23.24 -37.87
CA THR A 431 10.65 24.69 -37.86
C THR A 431 9.85 25.32 -39.01
N SER A 432 8.80 26.07 -38.68
CA SER A 432 8.14 27.00 -39.60
C SER A 432 8.71 28.39 -39.36
N SER A 433 9.50 28.89 -40.32
CA SER A 433 9.94 30.28 -40.38
C SER A 433 8.80 31.16 -40.87
N THR A 434 8.25 32.00 -39.99
CA THR A 434 7.38 33.11 -40.39
C THR A 434 8.18 34.41 -40.26
N GLU A 435 8.51 35.03 -41.39
CA GLU A 435 9.02 36.40 -41.44
C GLU A 435 7.93 37.34 -40.92
N THR A 436 8.27 38.20 -39.96
CA THR A 436 7.46 39.37 -39.62
C THR A 436 8.35 40.58 -39.59
N THR A 437 8.11 41.46 -40.55
CA THR A 437 8.75 42.75 -40.76
C THR A 437 8.33 43.71 -39.65
N ALA A 438 9.29 44.36 -38.98
CA ALA A 438 9.03 45.48 -38.08
C ALA A 438 9.99 46.65 -38.38
N SER A 439 9.40 47.83 -38.60
CA SER A 439 10.06 49.10 -38.90
C SER A 439 10.85 49.66 -37.71
N PRO A 440 11.91 50.48 -37.94
CA PRO A 440 12.68 51.09 -36.87
C PRO A 440 11.98 52.33 -36.33
N THR A 441 11.84 52.42 -35.00
CA THR A 441 11.44 53.65 -34.31
C THR A 441 12.68 54.37 -33.82
N THR A 442 12.84 55.60 -34.28
CA THR A 442 13.92 56.54 -33.93
C THR A 442 13.65 57.14 -32.54
N PHE A 443 14.64 57.13 -31.65
CA PHE A 443 14.61 57.92 -30.41
C PHE A 443 15.44 59.20 -30.62
N THR A 444 14.78 60.35 -30.47
CA THR A 444 15.41 61.67 -30.40
C THR A 444 15.56 62.04 -28.93
N THR A 445 16.77 62.40 -28.54
CA THR A 445 17.13 62.94 -27.22
C THR A 445 16.72 64.41 -27.09
N THR A 446 16.05 64.74 -25.99
CA THR A 446 16.05 66.06 -25.32
C THR A 446 16.02 65.85 -23.83
#